data_AF-A0A6I1KPB0-F1
#
_entry.id   AF-A0A6I1KPB0-F1
#
_cell.length_a   1.000
_cell.length_b   1.000
_cell.length_c   1.000
_cell.angle_alpha   90.00
_cell.angle_beta   90.00
_cell.angle_gamma   90.00
#
_symmetry.space_group_name_H-M   'P 1'
#
loop_
_entity.id
_entity.type
_entity.pdbx_description
1 polymer ?
#
loop_
_entity_poly.entity_id
_entity_poly.type
_entity_poly.pdbx_seq_one_letter_code
_entity_poly.pdbx_strand_id
1 'polypeptide(L)'
;MDFVDATHTYHMVIDLYGPTFYPNTMKTADERFDWGKKELEKKVNHPKFYQFFAVHETEAWLLADPDLFPIEVKKALPAKAVNPETVNFDEPPAKLLERLYSQKTGRRYKKVTNGRELFGKLDPNLAYGKCPRLKELLDKMLELAE
;
A
#
# COMPACT_ATOMS: atom_id res chain seq x y z
N MET A 1 13.82 -26.26 29.14
CA MET A 1 12.36 -26.04 29.03
C MET A 1 12.19 -24.53 29.09
N ASP A 2 12.40 -23.89 27.95
CA ASP A 2 12.29 -22.43 27.84
C ASP A 2 10.91 -22.15 27.25
N PHE A 3 10.03 -21.64 28.11
CA PHE A 3 8.79 -20.99 27.70
C PHE A 3 9.18 -19.75 26.89
N VAL A 4 9.29 -19.90 25.58
CA VAL A 4 9.44 -18.76 24.66
C VAL A 4 8.08 -18.09 24.59
N ASP A 5 7.97 -17.03 25.38
CA ASP A 5 6.83 -16.13 25.43
C ASP A 5 6.44 -15.66 24.00
N ALA A 6 5.23 -16.00 23.58
CA ALA A 6 4.65 -15.66 22.28
C ALA A 6 4.18 -14.19 22.23
N THR A 7 4.32 -13.41 23.30
CA THR A 7 3.66 -12.09 23.42
C THR A 7 4.36 -10.91 22.75
N HIS A 8 5.59 -11.04 22.24
CA HIS A 8 6.34 -9.90 21.70
C HIS A 8 6.87 -10.14 20.28
N THR A 9 6.00 -9.94 19.29
CA THR A 9 6.36 -9.86 17.87
C THR A 9 6.33 -8.41 17.42
N TYR A 10 7.39 -7.96 16.73
CA TYR A 10 7.54 -6.56 16.33
C TYR A 10 7.28 -6.40 14.84
N HIS A 11 6.29 -5.59 14.51
CA HIS A 11 5.90 -5.26 13.14
C HIS A 11 6.21 -3.81 12.85
N MET A 12 6.82 -3.55 11.70
CA MET A 12 7.03 -2.19 11.22
C MET A 12 6.50 -2.06 9.80
N VAL A 13 5.57 -1.13 9.62
CA VAL A 13 5.07 -0.73 8.30
C VAL A 13 5.65 0.64 7.99
N ILE A 14 6.49 0.71 6.96
CA ILE A 14 7.04 1.96 6.45
C ILE A 14 6.41 2.24 5.07
N ASP A 15 6.08 3.51 4.79
CA ASP A 15 5.78 3.91 3.41
C ASP A 15 7.04 3.73 2.55
N LEU A 16 6.98 2.88 1.51
CA LEU A 16 8.11 2.60 0.64
C LEU A 16 8.76 3.89 0.10
N TYR A 17 7.99 4.96 -0.07
CA TYR A 17 8.44 6.21 -0.69
C TYR A 17 8.87 7.30 0.29
N GLY A 18 8.61 7.14 1.60
CA GLY A 18 9.01 8.11 2.62
C GLY A 18 10.53 8.19 2.83
N PRO A 19 11.24 7.06 2.95
CA PRO A 19 12.67 7.08 3.22
C PRO A 19 13.54 7.44 2.00
N THR A 20 14.63 8.15 2.24
CA THR A 20 15.65 8.51 1.23
C THR A 20 16.90 7.64 1.27
N PHE A 21 16.89 6.56 2.08
CA PHE A 21 18.06 5.71 2.30
C PHE A 21 18.35 4.72 1.16
N TYR A 22 17.44 4.61 0.17
CA TYR A 22 17.57 3.63 -0.90
C TYR A 22 18.77 3.96 -1.79
N PRO A 23 19.57 2.96 -2.21
CA PRO A 23 20.62 3.17 -3.18
C PRO A 23 20.06 3.71 -4.49
N ASN A 24 20.79 4.63 -5.14
CA ASN A 24 20.42 5.20 -6.44
C ASN A 24 20.28 4.16 -7.57
N THR A 25 20.77 2.94 -7.35
CA THR A 25 20.65 1.82 -8.28
C THR A 25 19.26 1.19 -8.30
N MET A 26 18.43 1.39 -7.26
CA MET A 26 17.09 0.81 -7.17
C MET A 26 16.05 1.74 -7.80
N LYS A 27 15.59 1.36 -8.99
CA LYS A 27 14.73 2.21 -9.84
C LYS A 27 13.26 1.84 -9.72
N THR A 28 12.95 0.59 -9.36
CA THR A 28 11.58 0.09 -9.23
C THR A 28 11.17 -0.06 -7.76
N ALA A 29 9.86 -0.20 -7.51
CA ALA A 29 9.30 -0.38 -6.19
C ALA A 29 9.66 -1.76 -5.65
N ASP A 30 9.62 -2.78 -6.49
CA ASP A 30 10.02 -4.14 -6.11
C ASP A 30 11.49 -4.20 -5.70
N GLU A 31 12.40 -3.57 -6.47
CA GLU A 31 13.81 -3.49 -6.09
C GLU A 31 14.03 -2.74 -4.76
N ARG A 32 13.31 -1.63 -4.54
CA ARG A 32 13.37 -0.87 -3.29
C ARG A 32 12.79 -1.66 -2.12
N PHE A 33 11.71 -2.40 -2.36
CA PHE A 33 11.05 -3.24 -1.38
C PHE A 33 11.98 -4.35 -0.93
N ASP A 34 12.49 -5.14 -1.87
CA ASP A 34 13.33 -6.31 -1.59
C ASP A 34 14.60 -5.89 -0.86
N TRP A 35 15.24 -4.82 -1.34
CA TRP A 35 16.45 -4.27 -0.71
C TRP A 35 16.14 -3.69 0.67
N GLY A 36 15.10 -2.86 0.78
CA GLY A 36 14.73 -2.18 2.02
C GLY A 36 14.35 -3.16 3.11
N LYS A 37 13.61 -4.23 2.76
CA LYS A 37 13.17 -5.26 3.69
C LYS A 37 14.38 -5.99 4.24
N LYS A 38 15.24 -6.48 3.35
CA LYS A 38 16.46 -7.20 3.71
C LYS A 38 17.40 -6.37 4.59
N GLU A 39 17.62 -5.10 4.25
CA GLU A 39 18.52 -4.24 5.01
C GLU A 39 17.97 -3.87 6.39
N LEU A 40 16.67 -3.60 6.51
CA LEU A 40 16.05 -3.31 7.81
C LEU A 40 16.00 -4.54 8.70
N GLU A 41 15.58 -5.69 8.18
CA GLU A 41 15.58 -6.95 8.94
C GLU A 41 16.98 -7.34 9.38
N LYS A 42 17.99 -7.17 8.51
CA LYS A 42 19.40 -7.38 8.87
C LYS A 42 19.89 -6.42 9.95
N LYS A 43 19.50 -5.15 9.91
CA LYS A 43 19.90 -4.15 10.93
C LYS A 43 19.29 -4.45 12.30
N VAL A 44 18.03 -4.89 12.34
CA VAL A 44 17.37 -5.28 13.59
C VAL A 44 17.88 -6.63 14.10
N ASN A 45 18.20 -7.55 13.18
CA ASN A 45 18.78 -8.87 13.46
C ASN A 45 18.03 -9.64 14.55
N HIS A 46 16.69 -9.67 14.46
CA HIS A 46 15.83 -10.35 15.43
C HIS A 46 14.87 -11.32 14.73
N PRO A 47 14.76 -12.58 15.17
CA PRO A 47 13.98 -13.61 14.47
C PRO A 47 12.46 -13.37 14.51
N LYS A 48 11.97 -12.53 15.43
CA LYS A 48 10.56 -12.10 15.52
C LYS A 48 10.30 -10.69 14.96
N PHE A 49 11.24 -10.14 14.22
CA PHE A 49 11.06 -8.86 13.54
C PHE A 49 10.73 -9.10 12.08
N TYR A 50 9.63 -8.52 11.62
CA TYR A 50 9.17 -8.62 10.24
C TYR A 50 8.97 -7.22 9.67
N GLN A 51 9.70 -6.90 8.62
CA GLN A 51 9.56 -5.61 7.94
C GLN A 51 8.54 -5.71 6.81
N PHE A 52 7.63 -4.76 6.78
CA PHE A 52 6.68 -4.57 5.69
C PHE A 52 6.75 -3.16 5.14
N PHE A 53 6.43 -3.00 3.86
CA PHE A 53 6.24 -1.69 3.27
C PHE A 53 4.80 -1.53 2.80
N ALA A 54 4.23 -0.37 3.07
CA ALA A 54 3.07 0.10 2.34
C ALA A 54 3.57 0.60 0.97
N VAL A 55 3.25 -0.15 -0.08
CA VAL A 55 3.55 0.27 -1.46
C VAL A 55 2.44 1.21 -1.90
N HIS A 56 2.78 2.50 -1.91
CA HIS A 56 1.88 3.64 -2.08
C HIS A 56 0.97 3.92 -0.87
N GLU A 57 0.34 5.09 -0.91
CA GLU A 57 -0.61 5.57 0.11
C GLU A 57 -1.94 4.78 0.04
N THR A 58 -2.82 4.99 1.02
CA THR A 58 -4.17 4.37 1.13
C THR A 58 -4.99 4.40 -0.16
N GLU A 59 -4.78 5.41 -1.00
CA GLU A 59 -5.40 5.59 -2.31
C GLU A 59 -5.14 4.42 -3.27
N ALA A 60 -4.03 3.70 -3.12
CA ALA A 60 -3.80 2.47 -3.88
C ALA A 60 -4.88 1.45 -3.59
N TRP A 61 -5.25 1.24 -2.33
CA TRP A 61 -6.29 0.27 -1.98
C TRP A 61 -7.67 0.72 -2.43
N LEU A 62 -7.93 2.03 -2.51
CA LEU A 62 -9.17 2.54 -3.09
C LEU A 62 -9.30 2.17 -4.57
N LEU A 63 -8.20 2.14 -5.33
CA LEU A 63 -8.21 1.71 -6.74
C LEU A 63 -8.53 0.22 -6.91
N ALA A 64 -8.41 -0.59 -5.85
CA ALA A 64 -8.84 -1.99 -5.86
C ALA A 64 -10.37 -2.10 -6.02
N ASP A 65 -11.12 -1.07 -5.63
CA ASP A 65 -12.57 -1.00 -5.77
C ASP A 65 -13.01 0.25 -6.56
N PRO A 66 -13.05 0.16 -7.90
CA PRO A 66 -13.48 1.26 -8.76
C PRO A 66 -14.93 1.72 -8.53
N ASP A 67 -15.78 0.92 -7.88
CA ASP A 67 -17.17 1.25 -7.59
C ASP A 67 -17.32 2.28 -6.46
N LEU A 68 -16.25 2.54 -5.70
CA LEU A 68 -16.21 3.61 -4.69
C LEU A 68 -16.28 5.01 -5.33
N PHE A 69 -15.87 5.15 -6.59
CA PHE A 69 -15.75 6.45 -7.23
C PHE A 69 -17.02 6.85 -7.99
N PRO A 70 -17.26 8.16 -8.18
CA PRO A 70 -18.28 8.66 -9.10
C PRO A 70 -18.11 8.05 -10.50
N ILE A 71 -19.22 7.83 -11.21
CA ILE A 71 -19.26 7.14 -12.51
C ILE A 71 -18.29 7.79 -13.52
N GLU A 72 -18.16 9.11 -13.49
CA GLU A 72 -17.29 9.88 -14.37
C GLU A 72 -15.81 9.63 -14.09
N VAL A 73 -15.45 9.44 -12.82
CA VAL A 73 -14.08 9.09 -12.39
C VAL A 73 -13.80 7.63 -12.70
N LYS A 74 -14.72 6.72 -12.38
CA LYS A 74 -14.61 5.29 -12.67
C LYS A 74 -14.34 5.03 -14.16
N LYS A 75 -15.09 5.67 -15.05
CA LYS A 75 -14.92 5.54 -16.52
C LYS A 75 -13.59 6.09 -17.03
N ALA A 76 -12.94 6.96 -16.25
CA ALA A 76 -11.69 7.61 -16.61
C ALA A 76 -10.46 6.94 -15.99
N LEU A 77 -10.65 5.87 -15.19
CA LEU A 77 -9.55 5.11 -14.61
C LEU A 77 -8.74 4.42 -15.73
N PRO A 78 -7.40 4.48 -15.68
CA PRO A 78 -6.56 3.80 -16.65
C PRO A 78 -6.68 2.29 -16.49
N ALA A 79 -6.52 1.53 -17.57
CA ALA A 79 -6.53 0.05 -17.52
C ALA A 79 -5.50 -0.53 -16.54
N LYS A 80 -4.42 0.20 -16.26
CA LYS A 80 -3.39 -0.18 -15.26
C LYS A 80 -3.89 -0.12 -13.81
N ALA A 81 -4.99 0.59 -13.52
CA ALA A 81 -5.59 0.62 -12.18
C ALA A 81 -6.17 -0.72 -11.73
N VAL A 82 -6.25 -1.71 -12.64
CA VAL A 82 -6.60 -3.10 -12.31
C VAL A 82 -5.60 -3.73 -11.31
N ASN A 83 -4.34 -3.28 -11.35
CA ASN A 83 -3.28 -3.68 -10.42
C ASN A 83 -2.83 -2.46 -9.61
N PRO A 84 -3.47 -2.19 -8.45
CA PRO A 84 -3.35 -0.91 -7.78
C PRO A 84 -1.94 -0.58 -7.28
N GLU A 85 -1.18 -1.60 -6.88
CA GLU A 85 0.21 -1.46 -6.42
C GLU A 85 1.21 -1.28 -7.57
N THR A 86 0.76 -1.37 -8.83
CA THR A 86 1.58 -1.14 -10.02
C THR A 86 1.31 0.21 -10.70
N VAL A 87 0.45 1.04 -10.09
CA VAL A 87 0.07 2.35 -10.63
C VAL A 87 1.27 3.32 -10.50
N ASN A 88 2.05 3.28 -11.58
CA ASN A 88 3.17 4.09 -12.05
C ASN A 88 3.90 5.05 -11.09
N PHE A 89 5.23 4.99 -11.13
CA PHE A 89 6.17 5.87 -10.43
C PHE A 89 5.99 7.36 -10.74
N ASP A 90 5.54 7.70 -11.94
CA ASP A 90 5.37 9.11 -12.36
C ASP A 90 4.03 9.72 -11.90
N GLU A 91 3.00 8.89 -11.68
CA GLU A 91 1.67 9.32 -11.27
C GLU A 91 1.12 8.40 -10.17
N PRO A 92 1.53 8.61 -8.91
CA PRO A 92 1.02 7.83 -7.78
C PRO A 92 -0.50 7.95 -7.65
N PRO A 93 -1.17 6.98 -7.01
CA PRO A 93 -2.63 6.92 -6.88
C PRO A 93 -3.31 8.23 -6.43
N ALA A 94 -2.73 8.95 -5.46
CA ALA A 94 -3.28 10.23 -5.01
C ALA A 94 -3.25 11.32 -6.09
N LYS A 95 -2.16 11.41 -6.87
CA LYS A 95 -2.07 12.36 -8.00
C LYS A 95 -3.01 11.97 -9.14
N LEU A 96 -3.13 10.67 -9.42
CA LEU A 96 -4.09 10.15 -10.39
C LEU A 96 -5.52 10.57 -10.01
N LEU A 97 -5.92 10.35 -8.74
CA LEU A 97 -7.24 10.74 -8.26
C LEU A 97 -7.45 12.26 -8.30
N GLU A 98 -6.46 13.06 -7.89
CA GLU A 98 -6.53 14.51 -7.97
C GLU A 98 -6.80 15.00 -9.40
N ARG A 99 -6.05 14.47 -10.38
CA ARG A 99 -6.24 14.80 -11.80
C ARG A 99 -7.62 14.35 -12.29
N LEU A 100 -8.03 13.12 -12.00
CA LEU A 100 -9.31 12.58 -12.48
C LEU A 100 -10.50 13.31 -11.90
N TYR A 101 -10.51 13.57 -10.59
CA TYR A 101 -11.58 14.34 -9.95
C TYR A 101 -11.67 15.75 -10.55
N SER A 102 -10.53 16.43 -10.71
CA SER A 102 -10.50 17.78 -11.27
C SER A 102 -11.01 17.81 -12.71
N GLN A 103 -10.63 16.84 -13.54
CA GLN A 103 -11.00 16.78 -14.95
C GLN A 103 -12.44 16.32 -15.19
N LYS A 104 -12.96 15.42 -14.35
CA LYS A 104 -14.24 14.73 -14.61
C LYS A 104 -15.41 15.25 -13.81
N THR A 105 -15.16 15.83 -12.64
CA THR A 105 -16.22 16.33 -11.74
C THR A 105 -16.16 17.84 -11.52
N GLY A 106 -15.08 18.49 -11.95
CA GLY A 106 -14.80 19.90 -11.63
C GLY A 106 -14.47 20.14 -10.14
N ARG A 107 -14.32 19.08 -9.34
CA ARG A 107 -13.98 19.14 -7.91
C ARG A 107 -12.57 18.61 -7.69
N ARG A 108 -11.89 19.10 -6.66
CA ARG A 108 -10.60 18.53 -6.23
C ARG A 108 -10.82 17.32 -5.32
N TYR A 109 -10.02 16.28 -5.52
CA TYR A 109 -9.91 15.20 -4.55
C TYR A 109 -9.29 15.74 -3.26
N LYS A 110 -9.96 15.58 -2.12
CA LYS A 110 -9.46 15.97 -0.80
C LYS A 110 -9.06 14.73 -0.03
N LYS A 111 -7.76 14.43 0.04
CA LYS A 111 -7.23 13.25 0.73
C LYS A 111 -7.82 13.01 2.12
N VAL A 112 -7.86 14.03 2.97
CA VAL A 112 -8.36 13.89 4.36
C VAL A 112 -9.85 13.58 4.41
N THR A 113 -10.66 14.20 3.55
CA THR A 113 -12.12 14.07 3.59
C THR A 113 -12.60 12.92 2.72
N ASN A 114 -12.25 12.94 1.44
CA ASN A 114 -12.64 11.90 0.49
C ASN A 114 -11.93 10.59 0.76
N GLY A 115 -10.63 10.62 1.09
CA GLY A 115 -9.88 9.40 1.41
C GLY A 115 -10.49 8.67 2.60
N ARG A 116 -10.80 9.37 3.70
CA ARG A 116 -11.46 8.77 4.87
C ARG A 116 -12.85 8.19 4.53
N GLU A 117 -13.65 8.93 3.77
CA GLU A 117 -14.99 8.48 3.39
C GLU A 117 -14.94 7.24 2.50
N LEU A 118 -14.10 7.24 1.47
CA LEU A 118 -13.95 6.14 0.52
C LEU A 118 -13.34 4.91 1.20
N PHE A 119 -12.34 5.13 2.05
CA PHE A 119 -11.70 4.06 2.81
C PHE A 119 -12.68 3.36 3.76
N GLY A 120 -13.60 4.11 4.39
CA GLY A 120 -14.64 3.53 5.23
C GLY A 120 -15.68 2.69 4.47
N LYS A 121 -15.73 2.80 3.14
CA LYS A 121 -16.64 2.02 2.27
C LYS A 121 -15.93 0.89 1.52
N LEU A 122 -14.59 0.89 1.50
CA LEU A 122 -13.79 -0.11 0.82
C LEU A 122 -14.02 -1.49 1.44
N ASP A 123 -14.34 -2.49 0.61
CA ASP A 123 -14.32 -3.89 1.04
C ASP A 123 -12.85 -4.34 1.23
N PRO A 124 -12.42 -4.69 2.45
CA PRO A 124 -11.05 -5.13 2.70
C PRO A 124 -10.65 -6.37 1.89
N ASN A 125 -11.61 -7.23 1.52
CA ASN A 125 -11.34 -8.43 0.73
C ASN A 125 -10.96 -8.10 -0.72
N LEU A 126 -11.51 -7.02 -1.28
CA LEU A 126 -11.14 -6.56 -2.62
C LEU A 126 -9.72 -6.02 -2.65
N ALA A 127 -9.34 -5.25 -1.62
CA ALA A 127 -7.97 -4.79 -1.45
C ALA A 127 -7.02 -5.97 -1.24
N TYR A 128 -7.35 -6.90 -0.33
CA TYR A 128 -6.57 -8.13 -0.11
C TYR A 128 -6.35 -8.94 -1.39
N GLY A 129 -7.38 -9.08 -2.23
CA GLY A 129 -7.30 -9.86 -3.47
C GLY A 129 -6.47 -9.23 -4.59
N LYS A 130 -6.30 -7.89 -4.60
CA LYS A 130 -5.65 -7.15 -5.70
C LYS A 130 -4.33 -6.49 -5.33
N CYS A 131 -4.03 -6.38 -4.04
CA CYS A 131 -2.85 -5.70 -3.50
C CYS A 131 -1.90 -6.76 -2.88
N PRO A 132 -0.91 -7.29 -3.63
CA PRO A 132 -0.06 -8.36 -3.15
C PRO A 132 0.75 -8.01 -1.89
N ARG A 133 1.22 -6.77 -1.72
CA ARG A 133 1.99 -6.37 -0.53
C ARG A 133 1.10 -6.21 0.70
N LEU A 134 -0.12 -5.72 0.52
CA LEU A 134 -1.13 -5.74 1.58
C LEU A 134 -1.47 -7.18 1.98
N LYS A 135 -1.61 -8.09 1.01
CA LYS A 135 -1.85 -9.52 1.27
C LYS A 135 -0.72 -10.15 2.08
N GLU A 136 0.54 -9.95 1.69
CA GLU A 136 1.70 -10.47 2.43
C GLU A 136 1.72 -10.01 3.90
N LEU A 137 1.36 -8.74 4.14
CA LEU A 137 1.23 -8.18 5.49
C LEU A 137 0.14 -8.89 6.29
N LEU A 138 -1.06 -9.00 5.72
CA LEU A 138 -2.22 -9.59 6.41
C LEU A 138 -2.04 -11.09 6.64
N ASP A 139 -1.55 -11.83 5.65
CA ASP A 139 -1.26 -13.26 5.77
C ASP A 139 -0.26 -13.52 6.88
N LYS A 140 0.79 -12.70 6.99
CA LYS A 140 1.76 -12.86 8.07
C LYS A 140 1.19 -12.51 9.44
N MET A 141 0.34 -11.48 9.55
CA MET A 141 -0.35 -11.17 10.81
C MET A 141 -1.25 -12.32 11.26
N LEU A 142 -1.95 -12.97 10.33
CA LEU A 142 -2.80 -14.13 10.61
C LEU A 142 -1.96 -15.34 11.05
N GLU A 143 -0.88 -15.66 10.33
CA GLU A 143 0.04 -16.75 10.70
C GLU A 143 0.61 -16.59 12.11
N LEU A 144 0.87 -15.35 12.54
CA LEU A 144 1.42 -15.05 13.86
C LEU A 144 0.37 -15.02 14.98
N ALA A 145 -0.91 -14.98 14.63
CA ALA A 145 -2.02 -14.99 15.58
C ALA A 145 -2.51 -16.40 15.92
N GLU A 146 -2.17 -17.40 15.09
CA GLU A 146 -2.37 -18.82 15.34
C GLU A 146 -1.30 -19.41 16.27
#